data_AF-A0A2E6QJ49-F1
#
_entry.id   AF-A0A2E6QJ49-F1
#
_cell.length_a   1.000
_cell.length_b   1.000
_cell.length_c   1.000
_cell.angle_alpha   90.00
_cell.angle_beta   90.00
_cell.angle_gamma   90.00
#
_symmetry.space_group_name_H-M   'P 1'
#
loop_
_entity.id
_entity.type
_entity.pdbx_description
1 polymer ?
#
loop_
_entity_poly.entity_id
_entity_poly.type
_entity_poly.pdbx_seq_one_letter_code
_entity_poly.pdbx_strand_id
1 'polypeptide(L)'
;MHNPNSLMALVSAVAIALISLTTAAHADRDSALAALRAEPKIKDLYWSAADVLHVGVLDDGSPRKGYAMYVCEVLREHHAANGVRVRIMDIVAVTDGNWRSLGEVKC
;
A
#
# COMPACT_ATOMS: atom_id res chain seq x y z
N MET A 1 31.11 40.78 46.08
CA MET A 1 32.50 40.54 45.66
C MET A 1 32.48 39.37 44.68
N HIS A 2 32.80 39.65 43.42
CA HIS A 2 32.79 38.69 42.30
C HIS A 2 33.88 37.63 42.49
N ASN A 3 33.56 36.35 42.25
CA ASN A 3 34.56 35.29 42.04
C ASN A 3 34.50 34.84 40.56
N PRO A 4 35.60 34.96 39.78
CA PRO A 4 35.63 34.71 38.36
C PRO A 4 36.09 33.28 38.03
N ASN A 5 35.20 32.46 37.46
CA ASN A 5 35.56 31.24 36.73
C ASN A 5 34.66 31.14 35.49
N SER A 6 35.09 31.80 34.42
CA SER A 6 34.59 31.58 33.06
C SER A 6 35.10 30.24 32.51
N LEU A 7 34.40 29.75 31.49
CA LEU A 7 34.65 28.57 30.64
C LEU A 7 34.08 27.24 31.14
N MET A 8 32.87 26.92 30.68
CA MET A 8 32.60 25.74 29.85
C MET A 8 31.17 25.82 29.32
N ALA A 9 30.99 26.53 28.20
CA ALA A 9 29.88 26.21 27.30
C ALA A 9 30.28 24.94 26.56
N LEU A 10 29.69 23.79 26.90
CA LEU A 10 29.81 22.55 26.13
C LEU A 10 28.43 21.91 25.96
N VAL A 11 27.84 22.27 24.83
CA VAL A 11 26.92 21.53 23.97
C VAL A 11 26.70 20.06 24.38
N SER A 12 25.45 19.71 24.66
CA SER A 12 24.96 18.38 24.28
C SER A 12 23.49 18.47 23.85
N ALA A 13 23.28 19.15 22.72
CA ALA A 13 22.12 18.90 21.89
C ALA A 13 22.38 17.59 21.13
N VAL A 14 21.95 16.46 21.68
CA VAL A 14 21.90 15.19 20.95
C VAL A 14 20.51 14.60 21.13
N ALA A 15 19.54 15.24 20.49
CA ALA A 15 18.27 14.60 20.15
C ALA A 15 18.49 13.76 18.88
N ILE A 16 19.06 12.56 19.01
CA ILE A 16 19.03 11.60 17.90
C ILE A 16 17.68 10.89 17.98
N ALA A 17 16.70 11.49 17.34
CA ALA A 17 15.47 10.82 16.98
C ALA A 17 15.83 9.71 15.97
N LEU A 18 15.92 8.46 16.44
CA LEU A 18 15.91 7.27 15.60
C LEU A 18 14.49 7.09 15.04
N ILE A 19 14.08 7.96 14.11
CA ILE A 19 12.87 7.75 13.31
C ILE A 19 13.27 6.80 12.20
N SER A 20 12.83 5.54 12.33
CA SER A 20 13.17 4.43 11.46
C SER A 20 12.88 4.71 9.99
N LEU A 21 13.84 4.38 9.12
CA LEU A 21 13.76 4.43 7.66
C LEU A 21 12.78 3.37 7.13
N THR A 22 11.47 3.63 7.13
CA THR A 22 10.48 2.76 6.47
C THR A 22 9.78 3.41 5.27
N THR A 23 10.27 4.54 4.78
CA THR A 23 9.60 5.36 3.76
C THR A 23 9.63 4.77 2.36
N ALA A 24 10.66 4.02 1.95
CA ALA A 24 10.79 3.55 0.57
C ALA A 24 9.75 2.48 0.19
N ALA A 25 9.63 1.39 0.97
CA ALA A 25 8.70 0.30 0.65
C ALA A 25 7.21 0.70 0.79
N HIS A 26 6.90 1.66 1.67
CA HIS A 26 5.54 2.20 1.78
C HIS A 26 5.23 3.18 0.64
N ALA A 27 6.21 4.00 0.22
CA ALA A 27 6.03 4.92 -0.90
C ALA A 27 5.68 4.19 -2.21
N ASP A 28 6.30 3.03 -2.46
CA ASP A 28 6.00 2.20 -3.64
C ASP A 28 4.54 1.72 -3.63
N ARG A 29 4.07 1.19 -2.48
CA ARG A 29 2.67 0.74 -2.31
C ARG A 29 1.67 1.88 -2.40
N ASP A 30 1.95 3.00 -1.75
CA ASP A 30 1.05 4.15 -1.70
C ASP A 30 0.87 4.75 -3.10
N SER A 31 1.94 4.84 -3.88
CA SER A 31 1.87 5.30 -5.27
C SER A 31 1.08 4.35 -6.17
N ALA A 32 1.26 3.03 -6.00
CA ALA A 32 0.48 2.03 -6.72
C ALA A 32 -1.02 2.09 -6.37
N LEU A 33 -1.34 2.22 -5.08
CA LEU A 33 -2.72 2.39 -4.62
C LEU A 33 -3.33 3.69 -5.12
N ALA A 34 -2.57 4.78 -5.23
CA ALA A 34 -3.05 6.03 -5.80
C ALA A 34 -3.42 5.87 -7.28
N ALA A 35 -2.57 5.21 -8.08
CA ALA A 35 -2.86 4.92 -9.48
C ALA A 35 -4.11 4.03 -9.63
N LEU A 36 -4.21 2.96 -8.85
CA LEU A 36 -5.38 2.07 -8.88
C LEU A 36 -6.67 2.76 -8.43
N ARG A 37 -6.63 3.70 -7.47
CA ARG A 37 -7.83 4.48 -7.09
C ARG A 37 -8.34 5.39 -8.20
N ALA A 38 -7.50 5.75 -9.17
CA ALA A 38 -7.92 6.54 -10.33
C ALA A 38 -8.67 5.70 -11.38
N GLU A 39 -8.59 4.36 -11.29
CA GLU A 39 -9.26 3.45 -12.22
C GLU A 39 -10.79 3.46 -12.01
N PRO A 40 -11.61 3.86 -13.01
CA PRO A 40 -13.06 4.02 -12.84
C PRO A 40 -13.80 2.75 -12.41
N LYS A 41 -13.23 1.58 -12.75
CA LYS A 41 -13.80 0.27 -12.47
C LYS A 41 -13.60 -0.17 -11.02
N ILE A 42 -12.56 0.35 -10.35
CA ILE A 42 -12.23 0.04 -8.97
C ILE A 42 -13.16 0.83 -8.05
N LYS A 43 -13.83 0.13 -7.14
CA LYS A 43 -14.74 0.71 -6.15
C LYS A 43 -14.14 0.71 -4.75
N ASP A 44 -13.28 -0.26 -4.47
CA ASP A 44 -12.57 -0.35 -3.22
C ASP A 44 -11.23 -1.08 -3.37
N LEU A 45 -10.30 -0.82 -2.46
CA LEU A 45 -8.99 -1.44 -2.40
C LEU A 45 -8.64 -1.80 -0.97
N TYR A 46 -8.29 -3.06 -0.74
CA TYR A 46 -7.84 -3.54 0.56
C TYR A 46 -6.60 -4.43 0.40
N TRP A 47 -5.46 -3.93 0.88
CA TRP A 47 -4.21 -4.69 0.94
C TRP A 47 -4.10 -5.36 2.31
N SER A 48 -4.10 -6.69 2.32
CA SER A 48 -4.02 -7.48 3.57
C SER A 48 -2.58 -7.67 4.04
N ALA A 49 -2.40 -8.03 5.32
CA ALA A 49 -1.08 -8.32 5.89
C ALA A 49 -0.35 -9.52 5.23
N ALA A 50 -1.06 -10.34 4.45
CA ALA A 50 -0.50 -11.51 3.74
C ALA A 50 -0.12 -11.21 2.27
N ASP A 51 0.09 -9.94 1.93
CA ASP A 51 0.38 -9.46 0.57
C ASP A 51 -0.67 -9.90 -0.47
N VAL A 52 -1.94 -9.92 -0.04
CA VAL A 52 -3.09 -10.06 -0.94
C VAL A 52 -3.75 -8.70 -1.11
N LEU A 53 -3.75 -8.18 -2.34
CA LEU A 53 -4.49 -7.00 -2.73
C LEU A 53 -5.89 -7.42 -3.24
N HIS A 54 -6.90 -7.05 -2.48
CA HIS A 54 -8.30 -7.20 -2.84
C HIS A 54 -8.76 -5.95 -3.59
N VAL A 55 -9.30 -6.15 -4.78
CA VAL A 55 -9.78 -5.08 -5.65
C VAL A 55 -11.28 -5.26 -5.82
N GLY A 56 -12.06 -4.42 -5.14
CA GLY A 56 -13.52 -4.44 -5.21
C GLY A 56 -14.01 -3.82 -6.52
N VAL A 57 -14.80 -4.58 -7.28
CA VAL A 57 -15.46 -4.12 -8.51
C VAL A 57 -16.92 -4.57 -8.52
N LEU A 58 -17.73 -3.98 -9.41
CA LEU A 58 -19.06 -4.51 -9.71
C LEU A 58 -18.93 -5.73 -10.64
N ASP A 59 -19.60 -6.84 -10.31
CA ASP A 59 -19.70 -7.99 -11.21
C ASP A 59 -20.55 -7.63 -12.43
N ASP A 60 -20.01 -7.88 -13.62
CA ASP A 60 -20.70 -7.71 -14.91
C ASP A 60 -20.76 -9.03 -15.70
N GLY A 61 -20.43 -10.15 -15.06
CA GLY A 61 -20.42 -11.49 -15.66
C GLY A 61 -19.19 -11.80 -16.51
N SER A 62 -18.27 -10.84 -16.74
CA SER A 62 -17.05 -11.10 -17.51
C SER A 62 -15.94 -11.71 -16.66
N PRO A 63 -15.09 -12.59 -17.23
CA PRO A 63 -13.93 -13.14 -16.52
C PRO A 63 -12.96 -12.05 -16.07
N ARG A 64 -12.56 -12.04 -14.80
CA ARG A 64 -11.71 -10.97 -14.24
C ARG A 64 -10.23 -11.29 -14.11
N LYS A 65 -9.78 -12.48 -14.56
CA LYS A 65 -8.35 -12.84 -14.54
C LYS A 65 -7.48 -11.85 -15.34
N GLY A 66 -7.94 -11.43 -16.52
CA GLY A 66 -7.22 -10.42 -17.32
C GLY A 66 -7.14 -9.06 -16.62
N TYR A 67 -8.18 -8.66 -15.90
CA TYR A 67 -8.15 -7.44 -15.10
C TYR A 67 -7.20 -7.56 -13.90
N ALA A 68 -7.14 -8.74 -13.26
CA ALA A 68 -6.15 -9.03 -12.22
C ALA A 68 -4.70 -8.92 -12.74
N MET A 69 -4.44 -9.39 -13.97
CA MET A 69 -3.14 -9.21 -14.63
C MET A 69 -2.82 -7.74 -14.89
N TYR A 70 -3.78 -6.96 -15.38
CA TYR A 70 -3.61 -5.51 -15.53
C TYR A 70 -3.26 -4.83 -14.20
N VAL A 71 -3.90 -5.20 -13.10
CA VAL A 71 -3.53 -4.67 -11.78
C VAL A 71 -2.08 -5.02 -11.42
N CYS A 72 -1.59 -6.24 -11.71
CA CYS A 72 -0.18 -6.56 -11.53
C CYS A 72 0.76 -5.66 -12.35
N GLU A 73 0.35 -5.27 -13.56
CA GLU A 73 1.12 -4.35 -14.40
C GLU A 73 1.24 -2.97 -13.75
N VAL A 74 0.14 -2.42 -13.24
CA VAL A 74 0.16 -1.17 -12.47
C VAL A 74 1.04 -1.32 -11.22
N LEU A 75 0.91 -2.42 -10.47
CA LEU A 75 1.79 -2.66 -9.32
C LEU A 75 3.28 -2.73 -9.74
N ARG A 76 3.58 -3.25 -10.94
CA ARG A 76 4.96 -3.38 -11.43
C ARG A 76 5.56 -2.03 -11.82
N GLU A 77 4.78 -1.16 -12.46
CA GLU A 77 5.17 0.22 -12.78
C GLU A 77 5.53 1.03 -11.52
N HIS A 78 4.93 0.66 -10.39
CA HIS A 78 5.15 1.26 -9.09
C HIS A 78 6.04 0.41 -8.15
N HIS A 79 6.77 -0.58 -8.67
CA HIS A 79 7.69 -1.44 -7.92
C HIS A 79 7.06 -2.23 -6.74
N ALA A 80 5.74 -2.35 -6.72
CA ALA A 80 4.96 -2.96 -5.65
C ALA A 80 4.44 -4.38 -5.98
N ALA A 81 4.79 -4.94 -7.15
CA ALA A 81 4.23 -6.23 -7.62
C ALA A 81 4.82 -7.47 -6.93
N ASN A 82 6.07 -7.43 -6.46
CA ASN A 82 6.80 -8.65 -6.08
C ASN A 82 6.11 -9.40 -4.92
N GLY A 83 5.69 -10.65 -5.18
CA GLY A 83 5.09 -11.53 -4.18
C GLY A 83 3.62 -11.26 -3.89
N VAL A 84 3.00 -10.30 -4.57
CA VAL A 84 1.61 -9.89 -4.33
C VAL A 84 0.64 -10.81 -5.03
N ARG A 85 -0.41 -11.24 -4.33
CA ARG A 85 -1.58 -11.86 -4.96
C ARG A 85 -2.66 -10.83 -5.17
N VAL A 86 -3.13 -10.67 -6.40
CA VAL A 86 -4.27 -9.81 -6.72
C VAL A 86 -5.53 -10.65 -6.79
N ARG A 87 -6.58 -10.23 -6.08
CA ARG A 87 -7.92 -10.81 -6.12
C ARG A 87 -8.95 -9.75 -6.51
N ILE A 88 -9.69 -10.01 -7.58
CA ILE A 88 -10.82 -9.18 -7.99
C ILE A 88 -12.05 -9.69 -7.26
N MET A 89 -12.64 -8.84 -6.42
CA MET A 89 -13.76 -9.18 -5.56
C MET A 89 -15.05 -8.54 -6.08
N ASP A 90 -16.15 -9.26 -5.99
CA ASP A 90 -17.48 -8.67 -6.13
C ASP A 90 -17.79 -7.84 -4.88
N ILE A 91 -17.76 -6.52 -5.01
CA ILE A 91 -17.94 -5.63 -3.85
C ILE A 91 -19.35 -5.74 -3.25
N VAL A 92 -20.36 -6.04 -4.07
CA VAL A 92 -21.74 -6.21 -3.59
C VAL A 92 -21.86 -7.50 -2.79
N ALA A 93 -21.25 -8.59 -3.26
CA ALA A 93 -21.22 -9.84 -2.49
C ALA A 93 -20.50 -9.65 -1.14
N VAL A 94 -19.41 -8.87 -1.11
CA VAL A 94 -18.66 -8.61 0.12
C VAL A 94 -19.50 -7.86 1.15
N THR A 95 -20.38 -6.93 0.75
CA THR A 95 -21.29 -6.24 1.68
C THR A 95 -22.28 -7.18 2.35
N ASP A 96 -22.62 -8.30 1.71
CA ASP A 96 -23.47 -9.35 2.26
C ASP A 96 -22.67 -10.41 3.06
N GLY A 97 -21.37 -10.18 3.27
CA GLY A 97 -20.46 -11.10 3.96
C GLY A 97 -19.92 -12.23 3.08
N ASN A 98 -20.22 -12.24 1.78
CA ASN A 98 -19.75 -13.24 0.83
C ASN A 98 -18.46 -12.80 0.14
N TRP A 99 -17.34 -13.42 0.49
CA TRP A 99 -16.02 -13.17 -0.10
C TRP A 99 -15.84 -13.84 -1.45
N ARG A 100 -16.64 -13.44 -2.44
CA ARG A 100 -16.64 -13.99 -3.80
C ARG A 100 -15.54 -13.37 -4.66
N SER A 101 -14.57 -14.18 -5.05
CA SER A 101 -13.56 -13.81 -6.05
C SER A 101 -14.10 -14.02 -7.47
N LEU A 102 -13.94 -13.01 -8.32
CA LEU A 102 -14.28 -13.03 -9.75
C LEU A 102 -13.05 -13.39 -10.61
N GLY A 103 -11.87 -13.40 -10.02
CA GLY A 103 -10.61 -13.72 -10.68
C GLY A 103 -9.41 -13.36 -9.81
N GLU A 104 -8.33 -14.11 -9.95
CA GLU A 104 -7.09 -13.85 -9.21
C GLU A 104 -5.85 -14.17 -10.04
N VAL A 105 -4.74 -13.54 -9.67
CA VAL A 105 -3.41 -13.83 -10.21
C VAL A 105 -2.36 -13.59 -9.13
N LYS A 106 -1.25 -14.32 -9.20
CA LYS A 106 -0.05 -14.00 -8.46
C LYS A 106 0.85 -13.14 -9.36
N CYS A 107 1.17 -11.95 -8.89
CA CYS A 107 2.33 -11.19 -9.34
C CYS A 107 3.59 -11.81 -8.67
#